data_AF-A0A6L7N965-F1
#
_entry.id   AF-A0A6L7N965-F1
#
_cell.length_a   1.000
_cell.length_b   1.000
_cell.length_c   1.000
_cell.angle_alpha   90.00
_cell.angle_beta   90.00
_cell.angle_gamma   90.00
#
_symmetry.space_group_name_H-M   'P 1'
#
loop_
_entity.id
_entity.type
_entity.pdbx_description
1 polymer ?
#
loop_
_entity_poly.entity_id
_entity_poly.type
_entity_poly.pdbx_seq_one_letter_code
_entity_poly.pdbx_strand_id
1 'polypeptide(L)' 'MRNILIANDNAWLTTHEIAEQVNRRGKYRKKDRSKVTDHQIHGSTENYPDLFVRKGSLVRCLQLP' A
#
# COMPACT_ATOMS: atom_id res chain seq x y z
N MET A 1 -1.61 4.75 -1.57
CA MET A 1 -1.48 3.30 -1.87
C MET A 1 -2.15 2.91 -3.18
N ARG A 2 -3.38 3.38 -3.49
CA ARG A 2 -4.06 3.12 -4.77
C ARG A 2 -3.18 3.36 -6.03
N ASN A 3 -2.50 4.52 -6.12
CA ASN A 3 -1.61 4.83 -7.24
C ASN A 3 -0.34 3.95 -7.33
N ILE A 4 0.00 3.22 -6.27
CA ILE A 4 1.08 2.23 -6.30
C ILE A 4 0.55 0.96 -6.97
N LEU A 5 -0.60 0.46 -6.51
CA LEU A 5 -1.22 -0.73 -7.07
C LEU A 5 -1.61 -0.54 -8.53
N ILE A 6 -2.22 0.59 -8.91
CA ILE A 6 -2.54 0.90 -10.31
C ILE A 6 -1.29 0.95 -11.19
N ALA A 7 -0.18 1.51 -10.69
CA ALA A 7 1.07 1.57 -11.44
C ALA A 7 1.79 0.22 -11.56
N ASN A 8 1.31 -0.81 -10.88
CA ASN A 8 1.78 -2.20 -11.01
C ASN A 8 0.65 -3.07 -11.59
N ASP A 9 -0.13 -2.54 -12.54
CA ASP A 9 -1.23 -3.22 -13.24
C ASP A 9 -2.29 -3.85 -12.32
N ASN A 10 -2.43 -3.28 -11.11
CA ASN A 10 -3.23 -3.84 -10.03
C ASN A 10 -2.88 -5.31 -9.75
N ALA A 11 -1.61 -5.67 -9.85
CA ALA A 11 -1.09 -6.94 -9.37
C ALA A 11 -1.23 -7.04 -7.85
N TRP A 12 -1.21 -8.28 -7.34
CA TRP A 12 -1.04 -8.51 -5.92
C TRP A 12 0.35 -8.09 -5.50
N LEU A 13 0.43 -7.17 -4.54
CA LEU A 13 1.69 -6.75 -3.94
C LEU A 13 1.68 -7.05 -2.46
N THR A 14 2.83 -7.39 -1.91
CA THR A 14 3.01 -7.51 -0.46
C THR A 14 2.95 -6.15 0.21
N THR A 15 2.59 -6.12 1.50
CA THR A 15 2.70 -4.93 2.35
C THR A 15 4.10 -4.35 2.36
N HIS A 16 5.13 -5.20 2.22
CA HIS A 16 6.54 -4.80 2.10
C HIS A 16 6.81 -4.02 0.80
N GLU A 17 6.48 -4.60 -0.36
CA GLU A 17 6.69 -3.95 -1.66
C GLU A 17 5.92 -2.62 -1.76
N ILE A 18 4.73 -2.57 -1.17
CA ILE A 18 3.95 -1.32 -1.10
C ILE A 18 4.68 -0.31 -0.21
N ALA A 19 5.17 -0.70 0.97
CA ALA A 19 5.91 0.19 1.86
C ALA A 19 7.19 0.73 1.19
N GLU A 20 7.96 -0.13 0.51
CA GLU A 20 9.13 0.27 -0.27
C GLU A 20 8.76 1.29 -1.35
N GLN A 21 7.69 1.04 -2.11
CA GLN A 21 7.24 1.96 -3.15
C GLN A 21 6.71 3.29 -2.58
N VAL A 22 6.06 3.28 -1.41
CA VAL A 22 5.65 4.50 -0.70
C VAL A 22 6.90 5.31 -0.31
N ASN A 23 7.86 4.68 0.34
CA ASN A 23 9.09 5.32 0.79
C ASN A 23 9.94 5.83 -0.37
N ARG A 24 10.07 5.05 -1.46
CA ARG A 24 10.86 5.40 -2.65
C ARG A 24 10.29 6.59 -3.40
N ARG A 25 8.96 6.71 -3.49
CA ARG A 25 8.31 7.81 -4.22
C ARG A 25 8.43 9.16 -3.49
N GLY A 26 8.78 9.17 -2.20
CA GLY A 26 8.98 10.39 -1.40
C GLY A 26 7.73 11.28 -1.22
N LYS A 27 6.58 10.91 -1.80
CA LYS A 27 5.32 11.66 -1.75
C LYS A 27 4.67 11.67 -0.37
N TYR A 28 5.08 10.75 0.50
CA TYR A 28 4.63 10.67 1.87
C TYR A 28 5.86 10.73 2.79
N ARG A 29 5.98 11.81 3.56
CA ARG A 29 7.05 11.98 4.54
C ARG A 29 6.42 12.16 5.91
N LYS A 30 6.68 11.22 6.82
CA LYS A 30 6.27 11.35 8.22
C LYS A 30 6.98 12.55 8.85
N LYS A 31 6.35 13.17 9.85
CA LYS A 31 6.90 14.32 10.60
C LYS A 31 8.26 13.99 11.23
N ASP A 32 8.39 12.78 11.76
CA ASP A 32 9.61 12.23 12.39
C ASP A 32 10.64 11.72 11.36
N ARG A 33 10.36 11.81 10.06
CA ARG A 33 11.17 11.27 8.95
C ARG A 33 11.39 9.75 8.97
N SER A 34 10.69 9.01 9.82
CA SER A 34 10.79 7.55 9.79
C SER A 34 10.11 7.00 8.53
N LYS A 35 10.54 5.80 8.12
CA LYS A 35 9.97 5.10 6.97
C LYS A 35 8.56 4.58 7.31
N VAL A 36 7.72 4.49 6.28
CA VAL A 36 6.48 3.72 6.36
C VAL A 36 6.84 2.24 6.47
N THR A 37 6.19 1.54 7.41
CA THR A 37 6.42 0.12 7.64
C THR A 37 5.30 -0.73 7.07
N ASP A 38 5.59 -2.02 6.86
CA ASP A 38 4.65 -3.02 6.35
C ASP A 38 3.40 -3.11 7.24
N HIS A 39 3.58 -3.02 8.56
CA HIS A 39 2.47 -3.03 9.53
C HIS A 39 1.55 -1.82 9.35
N GLN A 40 2.10 -0.66 9.00
CA GLN A 40 1.29 0.53 8.72
C GLN A 40 0.52 0.38 7.41
N ILE A 41 1.10 -0.25 6.39
CA ILE A 41 0.37 -0.62 5.16
C ILE A 41 -0.75 -1.60 5.49
N HIS A 42 -0.46 -2.63 6.27
CA HIS A 42 -1.43 -3.64 6.67
C HIS A 42 -2.64 -3.00 7.38
N GLY A 43 -2.41 -2.21 8.43
CA GLY A 43 -3.47 -1.53 9.15
C GLY A 43 -4.19 -0.47 8.29
N SER A 44 -3.47 0.25 7.44
CA SER A 44 -4.11 1.20 6.53
C SER A 44 -5.05 0.51 5.54
N THR A 45 -4.68 -0.65 4.99
CA THR A 45 -5.52 -1.38 4.04
C THR A 45 -6.67 -2.12 4.72
N GLU A 46 -6.53 -2.46 6.00
CA GLU A 46 -7.63 -2.98 6.83
C GLU A 46 -8.79 -2.01 6.95
N ASN A 47 -8.49 -0.73 7.14
CA ASN A 47 -9.48 0.31 7.40
C ASN A 47 -10.31 0.68 6.16
N TYR A 48 -9.97 0.16 4.98
CA TYR A 48 -10.65 0.45 3.72
C TYR A 48 -10.98 -0.84 2.95
N PRO A 49 -11.86 -1.71 3.49
CA PRO A 49 -12.21 -2.98 2.86
C PRO A 49 -12.91 -2.79 1.51
N ASP A 50 -13.57 -1.66 1.28
CA ASP A 50 -14.23 -1.35 0.00
C ASP A 50 -13.23 -0.98 -1.11
N LEU A 51 -11.99 -0.64 -0.75
CA LEU A 51 -10.95 -0.22 -1.69
C LEU A 51 -9.90 -1.30 -1.92
N PHE A 52 -9.68 -2.20 -0.96
CA PHE A 52 -8.58 -3.17 -0.99
C PHE A 52 -9.06 -4.59 -0.63
N VAL A 53 -8.63 -5.58 -1.43
CA VAL A 53 -8.65 -6.99 -1.03
C VAL A 53 -7.32 -7.33 -0.40
N ARG A 54 -7.37 -8.13 0.66
CA ARG A 54 -6.19 -8.65 1.35
C ARG A 54 -6.20 -10.17 1.40
N LYS A 55 -5.02 -10.78 1.26
CA LYS A 55 -4.78 -12.22 1.49
C LYS A 55 -3.46 -12.36 2.25
N GLY A 56 -3.53 -12.37 3.59
CA GLY A 56 -2.34 -12.28 4.43
C GLY A 56 -1.63 -10.95 4.24
N SER A 57 -0.36 -10.98 3.85
CA SER A 57 0.43 -9.79 3.51
C SER A 57 0.19 -9.27 2.08
N LEU A 58 -0.56 -9.99 1.25
CA LEU A 58 -0.86 -9.56 -0.13
C LEU A 58 -2.04 -8.60 -0.15
N VAL A 59 -1.93 -7.54 -0.96
CA VAL A 59 -2.92 -6.49 -1.14
C VAL A 59 -3.13 -6.22 -2.63
N ARG A 60 -4.38 -5.98 -3.02
CA ARG A 60 -4.79 -5.56 -4.36
C ARG A 60 -5.93 -4.53 -4.26
N CYS A 61 -6.11 -3.65 -5.25
CA CYS A 61 -7.28 -2.78 -5.31
C CYS A 61 -8.50 -3.52 -5.86
N LEU A 62 -9.67 -3.30 -5.23
CA LEU A 62 -10.96 -3.77 -5.72
C LEU A 62 -11.45 -3.01 -6.95
N GLN A 63 -11.16 -1.70 -6.99
CA GLN A 63 -11.75 -0.79 -7.97
C GLN A 63 -10.67 -0.19 -8.88
N LEU A 64 -10.59 -0.73 -10.09
CA LEU A 64 -9.95 -0.04 -11.23
C LEU A 64 -10.90 1.06 -11.73
N PRO A 65 -10.39 2.24 -12.09
CA PRO A 65 -11.22 3.27 -12.73
C PRO A 65 -11.74 2.79 -14.09
#